data_AF-A0A9E4S3Y9-F1
#
_entry.id   AF-A0A9E4S3Y9-F1
#
_cell.length_a   1.000
_cell.length_b   1.000
_cell.length_c   1.000
_cell.angle_alpha   90.00
_cell.angle_beta   90.00
_cell.angle_gamma   90.00
#
_symmetry.space_group_name_H-M   'P 1'
#
loop_
_entity.id
_entity.type
_entity.pdbx_description
1 polymer ?
#
loop_
_entity_poly.entity_id
_entity_poly.type
_entity_poly.pdbx_seq_one_letter_code
_entity_poly.pdbx_strand_id
1 'polypeptide(L)'
;MRTTTYIFLLLLAVVSAFAPLPQGDPAESLLAQMAPEERVGQLFLLTFDGSRLDTDDPILNLIRDNHISGVVLRSGNDNFSGPENTLRLVKELITSLQST
;
A
#
# COMPACT_ATOMS: atom_id res chain seq x y z
N MET A 1 -32.12 58.56 -4.05
CA MET A 1 -30.72 58.32 -3.67
C MET A 1 -30.48 56.82 -3.70
N ARG A 2 -29.69 56.37 -4.69
CA ARG A 2 -29.24 54.99 -4.92
C ARG A 2 -27.88 54.85 -4.24
N THR A 3 -27.61 53.81 -3.44
CA THR A 3 -26.27 53.23 -3.17
C THR A 3 -26.28 52.23 -2.00
N THR A 4 -26.83 51.02 -2.16
CA THR A 4 -26.56 49.90 -1.23
C THR A 4 -26.70 48.53 -1.91
N THR A 5 -25.93 48.26 -2.96
CA THR A 5 -25.90 46.91 -3.58
C THR A 5 -24.58 46.63 -4.32
N TYR A 6 -23.43 46.70 -3.65
CA TYR A 6 -22.16 46.28 -4.29
C TYR A 6 -21.17 45.54 -3.37
N ILE A 7 -21.40 45.50 -2.05
CA ILE A 7 -20.45 44.87 -1.11
C ILE A 7 -20.61 43.33 -1.03
N PHE A 8 -21.76 42.78 -1.42
CA PHE A 8 -21.99 41.33 -1.32
C PHE A 8 -21.43 40.50 -2.50
N LEU A 9 -21.01 41.16 -3.59
CA LEU A 9 -20.58 40.49 -4.83
C LEU A 9 -19.06 40.27 -4.92
N LEU A 10 -18.28 40.83 -3.99
CA LEU A 10 -16.81 40.67 -4.01
C LEU A 10 -16.29 39.54 -3.10
N LEU A 11 -17.15 38.93 -2.27
CA LEU A 11 -16.73 37.86 -1.35
C LEU A 11 -16.82 36.44 -1.95
N LEU A 12 -17.48 36.26 -3.09
CA LEU A 12 -17.71 34.94 -3.69
C LEU A 12 -16.52 34.43 -4.54
N ALA A 13 -15.59 35.31 -4.94
CA ALA A 13 -14.48 34.94 -5.82
C ALA A 13 -13.26 34.35 -5.07
N VAL A 14 -13.12 34.58 -3.76
CA VAL A 14 -11.96 34.08 -2.99
C VAL A 14 -12.06 32.59 -2.70
N VAL A 15 -13.28 32.02 -2.62
CA VAL A 15 -13.47 30.60 -2.29
C VAL A 15 -12.98 29.67 -3.41
N SER A 16 -13.05 30.09 -4.68
CA SER A 16 -12.59 29.28 -5.82
C SER A 16 -11.07 29.22 -5.98
N ALA A 17 -10.30 30.09 -5.33
CA ALA A 17 -8.83 30.04 -5.37
C ALA A 17 -8.22 28.95 -4.46
N PHE A 18 -9.02 28.37 -3.58
CA PHE A 18 -8.63 27.29 -2.66
C PHE A 18 -9.27 25.93 -3.01
N ALA A 19 -9.86 25.79 -4.20
CA ALA A 19 -10.21 24.47 -4.71
C ALA A 19 -8.90 23.65 -4.82
N PRO A 20 -8.80 22.48 -4.17
CA PRO A 20 -7.65 21.61 -4.37
C PRO A 20 -7.50 21.36 -5.87
N LEU A 21 -6.33 21.68 -6.42
CA LEU A 21 -5.99 21.24 -7.77
C LEU A 21 -6.19 19.72 -7.83
N PRO A 22 -6.72 19.17 -8.93
CA PRO A 22 -6.79 17.72 -9.10
C PRO A 22 -5.40 17.15 -8.86
N GLN A 23 -5.19 16.53 -7.70
CA GLN A 23 -3.98 15.77 -7.47
C GLN A 23 -4.13 14.54 -8.34
N GLY A 24 -3.17 14.32 -9.25
CA GLY A 24 -3.18 13.15 -10.13
C GLY A 24 -3.30 11.85 -9.33
N ASP A 25 -3.69 10.76 -9.99
CA ASP A 25 -3.84 9.47 -9.33
C ASP A 25 -2.51 9.08 -8.64
N PRO A 26 -2.48 8.92 -7.30
CA PRO A 26 -1.26 8.52 -6.59
C PRO A 26 -0.67 7.21 -7.10
N ALA A 27 -1.49 6.29 -7.60
CA ALA A 27 -1.03 5.03 -8.17
C ALA A 27 -0.29 5.25 -9.49
N GLU A 28 -0.76 6.16 -10.34
CA GLU A 28 -0.09 6.53 -11.59
C GLU A 28 1.25 7.21 -11.31
N SER A 29 1.28 8.11 -10.31
CA SER A 29 2.51 8.76 -9.87
C SER A 29 3.53 7.75 -9.33
N LEU A 30 3.10 6.77 -8.55
CA LEU A 30 3.97 5.71 -8.04
C LEU A 30 4.49 4.84 -9.18
N LEU A 31 3.61 4.35 -10.06
CA LEU A 31 3.97 3.49 -11.19
C LEU A 31 4.97 4.16 -12.15
N ALA A 32 4.87 5.46 -12.34
CA ALA A 32 5.80 6.24 -13.17
C ALA A 32 7.21 6.36 -12.55
N GLN A 33 7.34 6.19 -11.23
CA GLN A 33 8.61 6.26 -10.51
C GLN A 33 9.32 4.90 -10.41
N MET A 34 8.64 3.80 -10.74
CA MET A 34 9.18 2.44 -10.62
C MET A 34 10.11 2.08 -11.78
N ALA A 35 11.23 1.44 -11.47
CA ALA A 35 12.07 0.76 -12.44
C ALA A 35 11.29 -0.39 -13.13
N PRO A 36 11.67 -0.79 -14.37
CA PRO A 36 11.02 -1.90 -15.06
C PRO A 36 10.96 -3.19 -14.24
N GLU A 37 12.01 -3.50 -13.50
CA GLU A 37 12.12 -4.69 -12.65
C GLU A 37 11.11 -4.64 -11.50
N GLU A 38 10.96 -3.50 -10.83
CA GLU A 38 10.00 -3.32 -9.75
C GLU A 38 8.56 -3.46 -10.29
N ARG A 39 8.27 -2.92 -11.47
CA ARG A 39 6.95 -3.06 -12.13
C ARG A 39 6.61 -4.51 -12.42
N VAL A 40 7.60 -5.29 -12.85
CA VAL A 40 7.46 -6.74 -13.07
C VAL A 40 7.29 -7.47 -11.74
N GLY A 41 8.03 -7.11 -10.70
CA GLY A 41 7.87 -7.63 -9.33
C GLY A 41 6.43 -7.51 -8.83
N GLN A 42 5.77 -6.39 -9.11
CA GLN A 42 4.38 -6.17 -8.72
C GLN A 42 3.36 -7.13 -9.38
N LEU A 43 3.76 -7.94 -10.35
CA LEU A 43 2.90 -8.94 -10.99
C LEU A 43 2.97 -10.33 -10.32
N PHE A 44 3.81 -10.51 -9.29
CA PHE A 44 4.03 -11.79 -8.63
C PHE A 44 3.32 -11.93 -7.29
N LEU A 45 2.56 -13.02 -7.18
CA LEU A 45 2.06 -13.55 -5.91
C LEU A 45 2.76 -14.88 -5.62
N LEU A 46 3.49 -14.94 -4.51
CA LEU A 46 4.27 -16.11 -4.12
C LEU A 46 3.77 -16.71 -2.81
N THR A 47 4.24 -17.91 -2.49
CA THR A 47 4.00 -18.57 -1.20
C THR A 47 5.33 -19.10 -0.67
N PHE A 48 5.37 -19.51 0.60
CA PHE A 48 6.55 -20.06 1.25
C PHE A 48 6.11 -21.07 2.32
N ASP A 49 7.05 -21.87 2.82
CA ASP A 49 6.77 -22.88 3.83
C ASP A 49 7.08 -22.36 5.24
N GLY A 50 6.27 -22.81 6.22
CA GLY A 50 6.47 -22.51 7.64
C GLY A 50 5.73 -21.27 8.13
N SER A 51 5.72 -21.09 9.45
CA SER A 51 4.98 -20.03 10.16
C SER A 51 5.88 -19.03 10.89
N ARG A 52 7.19 -19.07 10.60
CA ARG A 52 8.21 -18.18 11.16
C ARG A 52 9.21 -17.85 10.06
N LEU A 53 9.84 -16.69 10.17
CA LEU A 53 10.85 -16.23 9.22
C LEU A 53 12.22 -16.22 9.90
N ASP A 54 13.20 -16.80 9.22
CA ASP A 54 14.61 -16.69 9.53
C ASP A 54 15.28 -15.67 8.58
N THR A 55 16.38 -15.07 9.01
CA THR A 55 17.02 -13.96 8.28
C THR A 55 17.52 -14.31 6.88
N ASP A 56 17.72 -15.60 6.61
CA ASP A 56 18.19 -16.16 5.35
C ASP A 56 17.06 -16.76 4.50
N ASP A 57 15.81 -16.63 4.94
CA ASP A 57 14.67 -17.16 4.17
C ASP A 57 14.58 -16.50 2.78
N PRO A 58 14.47 -17.29 1.70
CA PRO A 58 14.43 -16.76 0.33
C PRO A 58 13.31 -15.76 0.07
N ILE A 59 12.18 -15.87 0.79
CA ILE A 59 11.04 -14.95 0.64
C ILE A 59 11.42 -13.52 1.01
N LEU A 60 12.35 -13.32 1.95
CA LEU A 60 12.80 -12.00 2.37
C LEU A 60 13.57 -11.29 1.26
N ASN A 61 14.43 -12.03 0.55
CA ASN A 61 15.15 -11.52 -0.62
C ASN A 61 14.17 -11.12 -1.74
N LEU A 62 13.16 -11.97 -1.99
CA LEU A 62 12.15 -11.70 -3.02
C LEU A 62 11.31 -10.45 -2.72
N ILE A 63 11.02 -10.18 -1.44
CA ILE A 63 10.33 -8.98 -1.01
C ILE A 63 11.23 -7.74 -1.15
N ARG A 64 12.43 -7.77 -0.55
CA ARG A 64 13.30 -6.59 -0.45
C ARG A 64 13.98 -6.23 -1.76
N ASP A 65 14.52 -7.23 -2.46
CA ASP A 65 15.43 -6.99 -3.58
C ASP A 65 14.71 -7.22 -4.93
N ASN A 66 13.68 -8.08 -4.97
CA ASN A 66 12.88 -8.32 -6.19
C ASN A 66 11.49 -7.66 -6.18
N HIS A 67 11.10 -6.98 -5.11
CA HIS A 67 9.91 -6.12 -5.06
C HIS A 67 8.60 -6.82 -5.49
N ILE A 68 8.41 -8.07 -5.06
CA ILE A 68 7.17 -8.82 -5.36
C ILE A 68 5.93 -8.12 -4.79
N SER A 69 4.76 -8.25 -5.42
CA SER A 69 3.53 -7.56 -4.92
C SER A 69 2.89 -8.23 -3.73
N GLY A 70 2.99 -9.54 -3.57
CA GLY A 70 2.28 -10.19 -2.48
C GLY A 70 2.69 -11.62 -2.16
N VAL A 71 2.30 -12.02 -0.96
CA VAL A 71 2.52 -13.34 -0.41
C VAL A 71 1.18 -13.96 -0.03
N VAL A 72 0.97 -15.20 -0.46
CA VAL A 72 -0.22 -16.00 -0.16
C VAL A 72 0.14 -16.98 0.94
N LEU A 73 -0.52 -16.83 2.09
CA LEU A 73 -0.40 -17.78 3.20
C LEU A 73 -1.35 -18.96 2.99
N ARG A 74 -0.86 -20.18 3.15
CA ARG A 74 -1.61 -21.42 2.95
C ARG A 74 -1.41 -22.35 4.14
N SER A 75 -2.49 -22.98 4.60
CA SER A 75 -2.40 -24.02 5.63
C SER A 75 -1.60 -25.23 5.14
N GLY A 76 -1.69 -25.57 3.85
CA GLY A 76 -0.90 -26.66 3.25
C GLY A 76 0.60 -26.38 3.11
N ASN A 77 1.04 -25.16 3.44
CA ASN A 77 2.44 -24.75 3.53
C ASN A 77 2.83 -24.45 4.99
N ASP A 78 2.02 -24.89 5.97
CA ASP A 78 2.25 -24.66 7.40
C ASP A 78 2.39 -23.18 7.81
N ASN A 79 1.87 -22.25 7.01
CA ASN A 79 1.87 -20.81 7.37
C ASN A 79 0.93 -20.50 8.53
N PHE A 80 -0.08 -21.34 8.74
CA PHE A 80 -0.97 -21.27 9.88
C PHE A 80 -1.62 -22.61 10.18
N SER A 81 -1.88 -22.83 11.47
CA SER A 81 -2.61 -23.96 12.02
C SER A 81 -3.65 -23.46 13.03
N GLY A 82 -4.68 -24.25 13.29
CA GLY A 82 -5.75 -23.88 14.21
C GLY A 82 -6.27 -25.05 15.05
N PRO A 83 -7.25 -24.79 15.92
CA PRO A 83 -7.94 -23.50 16.10
C PRO A 83 -7.21 -22.53 17.05
N GLU A 84 -6.27 -23.01 17.85
CA GLU A 84 -5.65 -22.18 18.88
C GLU A 84 -4.68 -21.15 18.28
N ASN A 85 -4.77 -19.91 18.76
CA ASN A 85 -3.84 -18.82 18.45
C ASN A 85 -3.71 -18.43 16.97
N THR A 86 -4.46 -19.02 16.03
CA THR A 86 -4.31 -18.81 14.58
C THR A 86 -4.25 -17.33 14.20
N LEU A 87 -5.18 -16.51 14.69
CA LEU A 87 -5.23 -15.08 14.38
C LEU A 87 -3.99 -14.33 14.86
N ARG A 88 -3.54 -14.63 16.08
CA ARG A 88 -2.36 -13.98 16.67
C ARG A 88 -1.10 -14.34 15.88
N LEU A 89 -0.90 -15.63 15.61
CA LEU A 89 0.28 -16.13 14.89
C LEU A 89 0.31 -15.65 13.44
N VAL A 90 -0.83 -15.65 12.73
CA VAL A 90 -0.92 -15.10 11.37
C VAL A 90 -0.60 -13.61 11.35
N LYS A 91 -1.10 -12.85 12.32
CA LYS A 91 -0.77 -11.41 12.43
C LYS A 91 0.72 -11.20 12.69
N GLU A 92 1.33 -11.98 13.57
CA GLU A 92 2.77 -11.92 13.85
C GLU A 92 3.60 -12.23 12.58
N LEU A 93 3.21 -13.25 11.81
CA LEU A 93 3.87 -13.61 10.56
C LEU A 93 3.74 -12.52 9.49
N ILE A 94 2.53 -11.97 9.28
CA ILE A 94 2.29 -10.85 8.35
C ILE A 94 3.12 -9.63 8.76
N THR A 95 3.14 -9.30 10.06
CA THR A 95 3.92 -8.16 10.56
C THR A 95 5.41 -8.37 10.28
N SER A 96 5.91 -9.60 10.44
CA SER A 96 7.31 -9.93 10.18
C SER A 96 7.66 -9.79 8.69
N LEU A 97 6.80 -10.27 7.78
CA LEU A 97 6.95 -10.08 6.34
C LEU A 97 6.98 -8.60 5.93
N GLN A 98 6.16 -7.76 6.58
CA GLN A 98 6.04 -6.34 6.27
C GLN A 98 7.11 -5.46 6.92
N SER A 99 7.87 -6.00 7.89
CA SER A 99 8.94 -5.28 8.61
C SER A 99 10.34 -5.60 8.06
N THR A 100 10.41 -6.29 6.92
CA THR A 100 11.64 -6.63 6.20
C THR A 100 12.30 -5.42 5.57
#